data_AF-A0A5R9A9I1-F1
#
_entry.id   AF-A0A5R9A9I1-F1
#
_cell.length_a   1.000
_cell.length_b   1.000
_cell.length_c   1.000
_cell.angle_alpha   90.00
_cell.angle_beta   90.00
_cell.angle_gamma   90.00
#
_symmetry.space_group_name_H-M   'P 1'
#
loop_
_entity.id
_entity.type
_entity.pdbx_description
1 polymer ?
#
loop_
_entity_poly.entity_id
_entity_poly.type
_entity_poly.pdbx_seq_one_letter_code
_entity_poly.pdbx_strand_id
1 'polypeptide(L)'
;MSENREKSDSRLLKLVYKVLKAKNIDSKKDPIVYSQGGPSAPTLTMENFWKNYQLRNERDIILMDQRGTGLSEANCIESGEAAIAILRQNYTKVEEFKALNDLLDECKESIKHDEVDLSGYNSKEIAADFEDLRKELGYKKWNLFGGSYG
;
A
#
# COMPACT_ATOMS: atom_id res chain seq x y z
N MET A 1 -11.51 5.24 -4.57
CA MET A 1 -12.02 3.85 -4.61
C MET A 1 -12.84 3.60 -3.36
N SER A 2 -13.83 2.69 -3.36
CA SER A 2 -14.60 2.40 -2.14
C SER A 2 -13.70 1.81 -1.05
N GLU A 3 -13.84 2.29 0.18
CA GLU A 3 -13.15 1.72 1.35
C GLU A 3 -13.66 0.30 1.64
N ASN A 4 -14.95 0.05 1.53
CA ASN A 4 -15.55 -1.26 1.74
C ASN A 4 -16.56 -1.53 0.63
N ARG A 5 -16.24 -2.44 -0.28
CA ARG A 5 -17.09 -2.73 -1.43
C ARG A 5 -18.34 -3.52 -1.08
N GLU A 6 -18.41 -4.09 0.13
CA GLU A 6 -19.61 -4.76 0.65
C GLU A 6 -20.62 -3.77 1.26
N LYS A 7 -20.28 -2.48 1.37
CA LYS A 7 -21.15 -1.41 1.87
C LYS A 7 -21.40 -0.37 0.77
N SER A 8 -22.67 -0.18 0.39
CA SER A 8 -23.06 0.74 -0.69
C SER A 8 -22.66 2.20 -0.44
N ASP A 9 -22.68 2.61 0.83
CA ASP A 9 -22.44 4.00 1.25
C ASP A 9 -21.07 4.15 1.94
N SER A 10 -20.11 3.30 1.57
CA SER A 10 -18.77 3.35 2.13
C SER A 10 -18.03 4.63 1.71
N ARG A 11 -17.14 5.10 2.59
CA ARG A 11 -16.19 6.17 2.32
C ARG A 11 -15.39 5.88 1.05
N LEU A 12 -15.02 6.94 0.33
CA LEU A 12 -14.08 6.85 -0.77
C LEU A 12 -12.65 7.13 -0.30
N LEU A 13 -11.74 6.21 -0.59
CA LEU A 13 -10.31 6.35 -0.40
C LEU A 13 -9.66 7.02 -1.62
N LYS A 14 -8.68 7.89 -1.35
CA LYS A 14 -7.74 8.43 -2.34
C LYS A 14 -6.48 7.57 -2.35
N LEU A 15 -6.28 6.84 -3.45
CA LEU A 15 -5.07 6.05 -3.65
C LEU A 15 -4.10 6.79 -4.56
N VAL A 16 -2.83 6.80 -4.17
CA VAL A 16 -1.77 7.49 -4.89
C VAL A 16 -0.95 6.48 -5.68
N TYR A 17 -0.76 6.79 -6.97
CA TYR A 17 0.00 5.97 -7.89
C TYR A 17 0.97 6.79 -8.74
N LYS A 18 1.94 6.10 -9.34
CA LYS A 18 2.87 6.62 -10.34
C LYS A 18 2.95 5.67 -11.53
N VAL A 19 2.93 6.25 -12.74
CA VAL A 19 3.19 5.52 -13.98
C VAL A 19 4.54 5.95 -14.53
N LEU A 20 5.49 5.04 -14.41
CA LEU A 20 6.83 5.16 -14.92
C LEU A 20 6.86 4.69 -16.37
N LYS A 21 6.67 5.61 -17.33
CA LYS A 21 6.60 5.28 -18.76
C LYS A 21 7.83 4.52 -19.27
N ALA A 22 7.60 3.56 -20.17
CA ALA A 22 8.66 2.81 -20.85
C ALA A 22 9.68 3.78 -21.46
N LYS A 23 10.96 3.40 -21.45
CA LYS A 23 12.01 4.21 -22.10
C LYS A 23 11.87 4.16 -23.63
N ASN A 24 11.52 3.00 -24.18
CA ASN A 24 11.09 2.88 -25.56
C ASN A 24 9.58 3.17 -25.66
N ILE A 25 9.23 4.37 -26.12
CA ILE A 25 7.83 4.83 -26.23
C ILE A 25 7.02 4.07 -27.29
N ASP A 26 7.67 3.42 -28.25
CA ASP A 26 7.02 2.63 -29.29
C ASP A 26 6.69 1.20 -28.85
N SER A 27 7.16 0.80 -27.66
CA SER A 27 6.88 -0.53 -27.14
C SER A 27 5.39 -0.72 -26.90
N LYS A 28 4.86 -1.83 -27.42
CA LYS A 28 3.47 -2.26 -27.23
C LYS A 28 3.34 -3.35 -26.17
N LYS A 29 4.40 -3.61 -25.40
CA LYS A 29 4.38 -4.63 -24.34
C LYS A 29 3.48 -4.14 -23.20
N ASP A 30 2.65 -5.04 -22.71
CA ASP A 30 1.77 -4.75 -21.57
C ASP A 30 2.59 -4.28 -20.37
N PRO A 31 2.05 -3.37 -19.54
CA PRO A 31 2.82 -2.81 -18.45
C PRO A 31 3.06 -3.83 -17.34
N ILE A 32 3.90 -3.45 -16.38
CA ILE A 32 4.08 -4.18 -15.11
C ILE A 32 3.48 -3.33 -14.00
N VAL A 33 2.58 -3.91 -13.22
CA VAL A 33 2.21 -3.36 -11.92
C VAL A 33 3.07 -4.03 -10.85
N TYR A 34 3.73 -3.22 -10.03
CA TYR A 34 4.51 -3.72 -8.90
C TYR A 34 3.70 -3.60 -7.62
N SER A 35 3.55 -4.72 -6.92
CA SER A 35 2.90 -4.81 -5.62
C SER A 35 3.99 -5.09 -4.60
N GLN A 36 4.28 -4.11 -3.75
CA GLN A 36 5.29 -4.26 -2.70
C GLN A 36 4.75 -5.11 -1.56
N GLY A 37 5.67 -5.85 -0.91
CA GLY A 37 5.36 -6.62 0.28
C GLY A 37 5.38 -5.80 1.55
N GLY A 38 5.36 -6.46 2.69
CA GLY A 38 5.19 -5.77 3.97
C GLY A 38 4.24 -6.56 4.85
N PRO A 39 2.92 -6.33 4.85
CA PRO A 39 2.02 -5.72 3.85
C PRO A 39 1.92 -4.18 3.81
N SER A 40 2.57 -3.47 4.73
CA SER A 40 2.35 -2.02 4.91
C SER A 40 3.41 -1.11 4.27
N ALA A 41 4.28 -1.63 3.39
CA ALA A 41 5.37 -0.82 2.83
C ALA A 41 4.86 0.11 1.70
N PRO A 42 5.17 1.41 1.72
CA PRO A 42 4.81 2.33 0.64
C PRO A 42 5.51 1.96 -0.69
N THR A 43 4.75 1.43 -1.64
CA THR A 43 5.22 1.04 -2.98
C THR A 43 5.94 2.17 -3.71
N LEU A 44 5.53 3.43 -3.52
CA LEU A 44 6.10 4.58 -4.21
C LEU A 44 7.59 4.80 -3.86
N THR A 45 8.06 4.29 -2.71
CA THR A 45 9.48 4.35 -2.32
C THR A 45 10.39 3.59 -3.29
N MET A 46 9.84 2.63 -4.04
CA MET A 46 10.57 1.82 -5.01
C MET A 46 10.75 2.50 -6.37
N GLU A 47 10.31 3.75 -6.53
CA GLU A 47 10.49 4.52 -7.78
C GLU A 47 11.96 4.56 -8.23
N ASN A 48 12.89 4.80 -7.31
CA ASN A 48 14.32 4.89 -7.63
C ASN A 48 14.91 3.57 -8.14
N PHE A 49 14.37 2.45 -7.68
CA PHE A 49 14.72 1.13 -8.19
C PHE A 49 14.14 0.92 -9.60
N TRP A 50 12.82 1.11 -9.74
CA TRP A 50 12.09 0.84 -10.97
C TRP A 50 12.42 1.78 -12.12
N LYS A 51 12.79 3.04 -11.86
CA LYS A 51 13.18 4.00 -12.92
C LYS A 51 14.40 3.53 -13.72
N ASN A 52 15.29 2.78 -13.08
CA ASN A 52 16.53 2.28 -13.68
C ASN A 52 16.47 0.79 -14.03
N TYR A 53 15.40 0.09 -13.65
CA TYR A 53 15.27 -1.34 -13.86
C TYR A 53 15.12 -1.70 -15.34
N GLN A 54 15.73 -2.81 -15.77
CA GLN A 54 15.82 -3.18 -17.18
C GLN A 54 14.44 -3.42 -17.83
N LEU A 55 13.45 -3.93 -17.07
CA LEU A 55 12.11 -4.15 -17.60
C LEU A 55 11.41 -2.84 -18.02
N ARG A 56 11.79 -1.70 -17.44
CA ARG A 56 11.28 -0.38 -17.85
C ARG A 56 11.76 0.03 -19.24
N ASN A 57 12.77 -0.62 -19.81
CA ASN A 57 13.19 -0.33 -21.18
C ASN A 57 12.04 -0.49 -22.18
N GLU A 58 11.11 -1.42 -21.94
CA GLU A 58 10.04 -1.73 -22.87
C GLU A 58 8.65 -1.76 -22.23
N ARG A 59 8.49 -1.53 -20.92
CA ARG A 59 7.19 -1.59 -20.25
C ARG A 59 7.01 -0.40 -19.34
N ASP A 60 5.80 0.16 -19.33
CA ASP A 60 5.41 1.07 -18.25
C ASP A 60 5.45 0.29 -16.92
N ILE A 61 5.95 0.93 -15.87
CA ILE A 61 5.90 0.39 -14.51
C ILE A 61 4.88 1.19 -13.70
N ILE A 62 3.90 0.52 -13.12
CA ILE A 62 2.87 1.11 -12.28
C ILE A 62 3.22 0.82 -10.82
N LEU A 63 3.30 1.87 -10.02
CA LEU A 63 3.47 1.82 -8.58
C LEU A 63 2.22 2.43 -7.95
N MET A 64 1.63 1.76 -6.97
CA MET A 64 0.51 2.29 -6.19
C MET A 64 0.74 1.98 -4.72
N ASP A 65 0.67 2.99 -3.86
CA ASP A 65 0.62 2.76 -2.43
C ASP A 65 -0.73 2.09 -2.12
N GLN A 66 -0.71 0.95 -1.44
CA GLN A 66 -1.93 0.23 -1.08
C GLN A 66 -2.75 1.06 -0.08
N ARG A 67 -4.07 0.84 -0.03
CA ARG A 67 -4.95 1.48 0.97
C ARG A 67 -4.35 1.40 2.38
N GLY A 68 -4.33 2.52 3.11
CA GLY A 68 -3.79 2.55 4.47
C GLY A 68 -2.27 2.55 4.55
N THR A 69 -1.56 2.78 3.44
CA THR A 69 -0.09 2.82 3.38
C THR A 69 0.40 4.05 2.62
N GLY A 70 1.62 4.51 2.94
CA GLY A 70 2.28 5.58 2.21
C GLY A 70 1.44 6.85 2.06
N LEU A 71 1.30 7.33 0.84
CA LEU A 71 0.47 8.50 0.51
C LEU A 71 -1.01 8.14 0.30
N SER A 72 -1.37 6.86 0.31
CA SER A 72 -2.73 6.34 0.15
C SER A 72 -3.46 6.23 1.50
N GLU A 73 -3.64 7.38 2.16
CA GLU A 73 -4.34 7.52 3.45
C GLU A 73 -3.76 6.59 4.54
N ALA A 74 -2.44 6.68 4.78
CA ALA A 74 -1.78 5.87 5.78
C ALA A 74 -2.36 6.07 7.18
N ASN A 75 -2.63 4.95 7.86
CA ASN A 75 -3.15 4.92 9.22
C ASN A 75 -2.02 4.59 10.20
N CYS A 76 -2.07 5.16 11.40
CA CYS A 76 -1.16 4.83 12.50
C CYS A 76 0.33 4.94 12.14
N ILE A 77 0.69 6.01 11.40
CA ILE A 77 2.03 6.23 10.83
C ILE A 77 3.13 6.20 11.91
N GLU A 78 2.87 6.82 13.07
CA GLU A 78 3.81 6.90 14.18
C GLU A 78 4.04 5.55 14.88
N SER A 79 3.12 4.59 14.73
CA SER A 79 3.19 3.30 15.43
C SER A 79 4.35 2.43 14.96
N GLY A 80 4.82 2.59 13.71
CA GLY A 80 5.95 1.81 13.21
C GLY A 80 7.27 2.16 13.92
N GLU A 81 7.61 3.45 13.96
CA GLU A 81 8.83 3.91 14.63
C GLU A 81 8.76 3.72 16.15
N ALA A 82 7.59 3.99 16.75
CA ALA A 82 7.36 3.75 18.17
C ALA A 82 7.50 2.27 18.54
N ALA A 83 6.95 1.35 17.75
CA ALA A 83 7.10 -0.08 17.99
C ALA A 83 8.57 -0.51 17.92
N ILE A 84 9.34 -0.01 16.94
CA ILE A 84 10.78 -0.27 16.86
C ILE A 84 11.52 0.29 18.09
N ALA A 85 11.14 1.48 18.56
CA ALA A 85 11.74 2.08 19.75
C ALA A 85 11.47 1.25 21.03
N ILE A 86 10.26 0.70 21.15
CA ILE A 86 9.87 -0.23 22.23
C ILE A 86 10.71 -1.51 22.17
N LEU A 87 10.80 -2.14 20.99
CA LEU A 87 11.56 -3.38 20.77
C LEU A 87 13.08 -3.23 21.02
N ARG A 88 13.59 -2.00 21.08
CA ARG A 88 15.00 -1.70 21.40
C ARG A 88 15.27 -1.55 22.90
N GLN A 89 14.24 -1.52 23.73
CA GLN A 89 14.39 -1.42 25.17
C GLN A 89 14.72 -2.78 25.78
N ASN A 90 15.35 -2.77 26.96
CA ASN A 90 15.58 -4.00 27.73
C ASN A 90 14.35 -4.34 28.61
N TYR A 91 13.17 -4.37 27.99
CA TYR A 91 11.93 -4.71 28.66
C TYR A 91 11.83 -6.22 28.92
N THR A 92 11.16 -6.58 30.01
CA THR A 92 10.58 -7.91 30.14
C THR A 92 9.46 -8.09 29.13
N LYS A 93 9.09 -9.34 28.82
CA LYS A 93 7.97 -9.64 27.91
C LYS A 93 6.66 -8.95 28.32
N VAL A 94 6.42 -8.80 29.63
CA VAL A 94 5.20 -8.18 30.16
C VAL A 94 5.21 -6.66 29.92
N GLU A 95 6.36 -6.01 30.14
CA GLU A 95 6.52 -4.58 29.89
C GLU A 95 6.44 -4.25 28.40
N GLU A 96 7.09 -5.03 27.55
CA GLU A 96 7.02 -4.88 26.09
C GLU A 96 5.59 -5.06 25.60
N PHE A 97 4.90 -6.12 26.03
CA PHE A 97 3.51 -6.37 25.65
C PHE A 97 2.59 -5.22 26.09
N LYS A 98 2.79 -4.68 27.29
CA LYS A 98 2.04 -3.51 27.76
C LYS A 98 2.31 -2.29 26.86
N ALA A 99 3.57 -1.96 26.62
CA ALA A 99 3.94 -0.80 25.80
C ALA A 99 3.41 -0.90 24.35
N LEU A 100 3.44 -2.10 23.75
CA LEU A 100 2.86 -2.32 22.43
C LEU A 100 1.34 -2.21 22.44
N ASN A 101 0.64 -2.68 23.48
CA ASN A 101 -0.81 -2.51 23.58
C ASN A 101 -1.20 -1.05 23.76
N ASP A 102 -0.51 -0.31 24.63
CA ASP A 102 -0.75 1.12 24.84
C ASP A 102 -0.62 1.88 23.50
N LEU A 103 0.41 1.56 22.70
CA LEU A 103 0.61 2.10 21.35
C LEU A 103 -0.52 1.72 20.37
N LEU A 104 -1.00 0.48 20.41
CA LEU A 104 -2.07 0.02 19.54
C LEU A 104 -3.43 0.60 19.94
N ASP A 105 -3.65 0.86 21.23
CA ASP A 105 -4.87 1.52 21.72
C ASP A 105 -4.95 2.97 21.22
N GLU A 106 -3.83 3.70 21.19
CA GLU A 106 -3.77 5.04 20.56
C GLU A 106 -4.13 4.99 19.07
N CYS A 107 -3.54 4.04 18.34
CA CYS A 107 -3.87 3.80 16.92
C CYS A 107 -5.36 3.48 16.73
N LYS A 108 -5.94 2.66 17.61
CA LYS A 108 -7.35 2.28 17.55
C LYS A 108 -8.29 3.46 17.80
N GLU A 109 -7.96 4.34 18.75
CA GLU A 109 -8.75 5.56 18.98
C GLU A 109 -8.66 6.52 17.79
N SER A 110 -7.48 6.65 17.16
CA SER A 110 -7.33 7.43 15.91
C SER A 110 -8.18 6.86 14.76
N ILE A 111 -8.12 5.55 14.53
CA ILE A 111 -8.94 4.85 13.52
C ILE A 111 -10.43 5.10 13.76
N LYS A 112 -10.86 5.03 15.02
CA LYS A 112 -12.27 5.24 15.40
C LYS A 112 -12.69 6.70 15.20
N HIS A 113 -11.85 7.64 15.59
CA HIS A 113 -12.09 9.07 15.40
C HIS A 113 -12.23 9.42 13.91
N ASP A 114 -11.39 8.82 13.06
CA ASP A 114 -11.38 9.06 11.61
C ASP A 114 -12.42 8.20 10.86
N GLU A 115 -13.28 7.48 11.60
CA GLU A 115 -14.35 6.62 11.10
C GLU A 115 -13.86 5.58 10.07
N VAL A 116 -12.62 5.10 10.25
CA VAL A 116 -11.97 4.13 9.38
C VAL A 116 -12.60 2.75 9.55
N ASP A 117 -13.15 2.19 8.47
CA ASP A 117 -13.69 0.84 8.41
C ASP A 117 -12.58 -0.17 8.12
N LEU A 118 -11.93 -0.67 9.19
CA LEU A 118 -10.87 -1.67 9.10
C LEU A 118 -11.26 -2.94 8.36
N SER A 119 -12.55 -3.27 8.25
CA SER A 119 -12.96 -4.45 7.46
C SER A 119 -12.65 -4.31 5.97
N GLY A 120 -12.45 -3.08 5.47
CA GLY A 120 -11.99 -2.78 4.12
C GLY A 120 -10.47 -2.93 3.90
N TYR A 121 -9.65 -3.09 4.94
CA TYR A 121 -8.20 -3.11 4.82
C TYR A 121 -7.66 -4.54 4.74
N ASN A 122 -7.95 -5.21 3.62
CA ASN A 122 -7.61 -6.61 3.40
C ASN A 122 -7.16 -6.88 1.95
N SER A 123 -6.57 -8.05 1.70
CA SER A 123 -6.02 -8.43 0.38
C SER A 123 -7.06 -8.44 -0.75
N LYS A 124 -8.32 -8.80 -0.48
CA LYS A 124 -9.39 -8.84 -1.50
C LYS A 124 -9.66 -7.43 -2.01
N GLU A 125 -9.78 -6.47 -1.10
CA GLU A 125 -10.03 -5.07 -1.42
C GLU A 125 -8.81 -4.42 -2.09
N ILE A 126 -7.58 -4.76 -1.66
CA ILE A 126 -6.34 -4.32 -2.32
C ILE A 126 -6.29 -4.82 -3.78
N ALA A 127 -6.60 -6.10 -4.02
CA ALA A 127 -6.64 -6.64 -5.37
C ALA A 127 -7.70 -5.94 -6.25
N ALA A 128 -8.85 -5.59 -5.66
CA ALA A 128 -9.88 -4.83 -6.35
C ALA A 128 -9.43 -3.39 -6.68
N ASP A 129 -8.65 -2.75 -5.81
CA ASP A 129 -8.07 -1.43 -6.08
C ASP A 129 -7.11 -1.45 -7.27
N PHE A 130 -6.25 -2.47 -7.33
CA PHE A 130 -5.39 -2.67 -8.48
C PHE A 130 -6.21 -2.89 -9.76
N GLU A 131 -7.25 -3.71 -9.72
CA GLU A 131 -8.11 -3.90 -10.90
C GLU A 131 -8.82 -2.62 -11.33
N ASP A 132 -9.28 -1.79 -10.39
CA ASP A 132 -9.88 -0.49 -10.69
C ASP A 132 -8.85 0.45 -11.33
N LEU A 133 -7.62 0.51 -10.79
CA LEU A 133 -6.54 1.29 -11.38
C LEU A 133 -6.19 0.83 -12.80
N ARG A 134 -6.17 -0.49 -13.05
CA ARG A 134 -5.90 -1.04 -14.39
C ARG A 134 -6.91 -0.52 -15.41
N LYS A 135 -8.20 -0.55 -15.04
CA LYS A 135 -9.30 -0.07 -15.88
C LYS A 135 -9.22 1.44 -16.08
N GLU A 136 -8.96 2.20 -15.01
CA GLU A 136 -8.83 3.66 -15.05
C GLU A 136 -7.69 4.09 -15.99
N LEU A 137 -6.55 3.41 -15.94
CA LEU A 137 -5.41 3.66 -16.83
C LEU A 137 -5.61 3.13 -18.27
N GLY A 138 -6.74 2.46 -18.56
CA GLY A 138 -7.08 1.97 -19.89
C GLY A 138 -6.30 0.74 -20.37
N TYR A 139 -5.55 0.07 -19.48
CA TYR A 139 -4.82 -1.13 -19.86
C TYR A 139 -5.76 -2.32 -19.97
N LYS A 140 -5.75 -3.05 -21.10
CA LYS A 140 -6.56 -4.28 -21.26
C LYS A 140 -6.08 -5.43 -20.38
N LYS A 141 -4.78 -5.49 -20.13
CA LYS A 141 -4.08 -6.44 -19.28
C LYS A 141 -2.78 -5.81 -18.79
N TRP A 142 -2.22 -6.37 -17.73
CA TRP A 142 -0.91 -6.02 -17.22
C TRP A 142 -0.25 -7.26 -16.63
N ASN A 143 1.03 -7.16 -16.31
CA ASN A 143 1.77 -8.20 -15.62
C ASN A 143 1.92 -7.79 -14.16
N LEU A 144 1.62 -8.69 -13.24
CA LEU A 144 1.84 -8.44 -11.81
C LEU A 144 3.24 -8.89 -11.43
N PHE A 145 3.99 -8.01 -10.78
CA PHE A 145 5.23 -8.34 -10.09
C PHE A 145 5.00 -8.15 -8.59
N GLY A 146 4.90 -9.26 -7.86
CA GLY A 146 4.75 -9.28 -6.40
C GLY A 146 6.09 -9.37 -5.69
N GLY A 147 6.30 -8.55 -4.67
CA GLY A 147 7.40 -8.74 -3.72
C GLY A 147 6.86 -9.22 -2.38
N SER A 148 7.33 -10.36 -1.87
CA SER A 148 6.91 -10.88 -0.55
C SER A 148 5.38 -11.04 -0.42
N TYR A 149 4.67 -10.21 0.35
CA TYR A 149 3.19 -10.24 0.46
C TYR A 149 2.47 -9.88 -0.85
N GLY A 150 3.10 -9.04 -1.68
CA GLY A 150 2.48 -8.44 -2.85
C GLY A 150 2.27 -9.37 -4.03
#